data_AF-A0A261BSG3-F1
#
_entry.id   AF-A0A261BSG3-F1
#
_cell.length_a   1.000
_cell.length_b   1.000
_cell.length_c   1.000
_cell.angle_alpha   90.00
_cell.angle_beta   90.00
_cell.angle_gamma   90.00
#
_symmetry.space_group_name_H-M   'P 1'
#
loop_
_entity.id
_entity.type
_entity.pdbx_description
1 polymer ?
#
loop_
_entity_poly.entity_id
_entity_poly.type
_entity_poly.pdbx_seq_one_letter_code
_entity_poly.pdbx_strand_id
1 'polypeptide(L)'
;MSTVSTIKESREDKLLEECHKWIQLFLKDFGPNEIFYDGEFDISDGGLEWDKHRTMLSYNAIKNNGEYPLTIYKDSWPFHAKQGHLGDCWLIAPLMTIARRQKLLEWIIPPNDYSLKHGIFLIILQWRMEYGSCGWPFSL
;
A
#
# COMPACT_ATOMS: atom_id res chain seq x y z
N MET A 1 -29.02 29.21 17.79
CA MET A 1 -29.00 28.69 16.41
C MET A 1 -27.74 27.85 16.27
N SER A 2 -27.88 26.52 16.28
CA SER A 2 -26.74 25.59 16.14
C SER A 2 -26.53 25.33 14.66
N THR A 3 -25.45 25.83 14.09
CA THR A 3 -25.03 25.52 12.72
C THR A 3 -24.51 24.09 12.70
N VAL A 4 -25.39 23.13 12.43
CA VAL A 4 -25.00 21.80 11.98
C VAL A 4 -24.36 21.98 10.61
N SER A 5 -23.03 22.06 10.56
CA SER A 5 -22.31 22.01 9.31
C SER A 5 -22.48 20.61 8.73
N THR A 6 -23.39 20.46 7.77
CA THR A 6 -23.53 19.23 7.01
C THR A 6 -22.23 19.03 6.23
N ILE A 7 -21.34 18.20 6.78
CA ILE A 7 -20.13 17.76 6.09
C ILE A 7 -20.61 16.96 4.89
N LYS A 8 -20.47 17.52 3.69
CA LYS A 8 -20.74 16.81 2.46
C LYS A 8 -19.59 15.81 2.32
N GLU A 9 -19.83 14.55 2.71
CA GLU A 9 -18.86 13.45 2.52
C GLU A 9 -18.31 13.51 1.10
N SER A 10 -16.99 13.57 0.99
CA SER A 10 -16.34 13.58 -0.31
C SER A 10 -16.51 12.19 -0.97
N ARG A 11 -16.39 12.14 -2.30
CA ARG A 11 -16.40 10.87 -3.04
C ARG A 11 -15.29 9.93 -2.57
N GLU A 12 -14.16 10.49 -2.15
CA GLU A 12 -12.98 9.78 -1.66
C GLU A 12 -13.25 9.10 -0.32
N ASP A 13 -13.96 9.78 0.60
CA ASP A 13 -14.37 9.21 1.89
C ASP A 13 -15.27 7.98 1.70
N LYS A 14 -16.17 8.03 0.71
CA LYS A 14 -17.08 6.91 0.40
C LYS A 14 -16.35 5.70 -0.20
N LEU A 15 -15.41 5.94 -1.11
CA LEU A 15 -14.56 4.88 -1.67
C LEU A 15 -13.72 4.19 -0.60
N LEU A 16 -13.11 4.98 0.30
CA LEU A 16 -12.34 4.43 1.42
C LEU A 16 -13.20 3.55 2.34
N GLU A 17 -14.41 4.00 2.66
CA GLU A 17 -15.36 3.25 3.47
C GLU A 17 -15.81 1.94 2.79
N GLU A 18 -16.04 1.96 1.48
CA GLU A 18 -16.34 0.76 0.69
C GLU A 18 -15.17 -0.23 0.67
N CYS A 19 -13.93 0.26 0.49
CA CYS A 19 -12.73 -0.55 0.56
C CYS A 19 -12.56 -1.20 1.94
N HIS A 20 -12.75 -0.44 3.02
CA HIS A 20 -12.70 -0.99 4.38
C HIS A 20 -13.75 -2.08 4.59
N LYS A 21 -14.99 -1.88 4.14
CA LYS A 21 -16.03 -2.91 4.23
C LYS A 21 -15.65 -4.17 3.48
N TRP A 22 -15.11 -4.03 2.28
CA TRP A 22 -14.69 -5.18 1.48
C TRP A 22 -13.57 -5.97 2.16
N ILE A 23 -12.55 -5.28 2.68
CA ILE A 23 -11.46 -5.92 3.43
C ILE A 23 -12.01 -6.59 4.70
N GLN A 24 -12.90 -5.96 5.44
CA GLN A 24 -13.50 -6.56 6.63
C GLN A 24 -14.31 -7.82 6.31
N LEU A 25 -15.02 -7.84 5.17
CA LEU A 25 -15.70 -9.05 4.70
C LEU A 25 -14.69 -10.14 4.34
N PHE A 26 -13.64 -9.80 3.62
CA PHE A 26 -12.55 -10.71 3.26
C PHE A 26 -11.84 -11.30 4.49
N LEU A 27 -11.59 -10.47 5.50
CA LEU A 27 -10.92 -10.87 6.75
C LEU A 27 -11.79 -11.74 7.67
N LYS A 28 -13.10 -11.88 7.44
CA LYS A 28 -13.95 -12.78 8.25
C LYS A 28 -13.54 -14.23 8.14
N ASP A 29 -12.98 -14.59 6.99
CA ASP A 29 -12.56 -15.96 6.70
C ASP A 29 -11.10 -16.19 7.14
N PHE A 30 -10.39 -15.16 7.61
CA PHE A 30 -9.01 -15.24 8.07
C PHE A 30 -8.88 -15.76 9.50
N GLY A 31 -8.01 -16.75 9.70
CA GLY A 31 -7.55 -17.15 11.02
C GLY A 31 -6.72 -16.06 11.73
N PRO A 32 -6.59 -16.11 13.06
CA PRO A 32 -5.92 -15.05 13.85
C PRO A 32 -4.43 -14.87 13.50
N ASN A 33 -3.78 -15.91 12.98
CA ASN A 33 -2.36 -15.93 12.59
C ASN A 33 -2.17 -16.12 11.08
N GLU A 34 -3.25 -16.04 10.30
CA GLU A 34 -3.19 -16.26 8.86
C GLU A 34 -2.58 -15.05 8.16
N ILE A 35 -1.65 -15.33 7.25
CA ILE A 35 -0.98 -14.32 6.43
C ILE A 35 -1.52 -14.45 5.02
N PHE A 36 -1.91 -13.31 4.45
CA PHE A 36 -2.41 -13.25 3.10
C PHE A 36 -1.37 -13.69 2.09
N TYR A 37 -1.85 -14.43 1.11
CA TYR A 37 -1.09 -14.88 -0.03
C TYR A 37 -1.80 -14.40 -1.30
N ASP A 38 -1.09 -13.63 -2.11
CA ASP A 38 -1.59 -13.17 -3.39
C ASP A 38 -1.32 -14.26 -4.44
N GLY A 39 -2.37 -14.93 -4.90
CA GLY A 39 -2.27 -15.97 -5.93
C GLY A 39 -1.98 -15.42 -7.34
N GLU A 40 -2.22 -14.13 -7.58
CA GLU A 40 -1.93 -13.47 -8.86
C GLU A 40 -0.50 -12.90 -8.90
N PHE A 41 0.07 -12.59 -7.73
CA PHE A 41 1.41 -12.05 -7.58
C PHE A 41 2.33 -13.02 -6.83
N ASP A 42 2.71 -14.10 -7.51
CA ASP A 42 3.54 -15.16 -6.92
C ASP A 42 4.98 -14.70 -6.68
N ILE A 43 5.55 -15.13 -5.56
CA ILE A 43 6.96 -14.90 -5.24
C ILE A 43 7.79 -15.78 -6.15
N SER A 44 8.41 -15.16 -7.15
CA SER A 44 9.26 -15.88 -8.08
C SER A 44 10.39 -16.62 -7.34
N ASP A 45 10.80 -17.77 -7.87
CA ASP A 45 11.97 -18.52 -7.42
C ASP A 45 13.31 -17.89 -7.87
N GLY A 46 13.24 -16.68 -8.45
CA GLY A 46 14.34 -15.97 -9.09
C GLY A 46 14.54 -16.33 -10.56
N GLY A 47 13.64 -17.13 -11.15
CA GLY A 47 13.67 -17.51 -12.57
C GLY A 47 13.14 -16.45 -13.53
N LEU A 48 12.44 -15.43 -13.03
CA LEU A 48 11.84 -14.37 -13.84
C LEU A 48 12.79 -13.17 -13.98
N GLU A 49 12.85 -12.56 -15.17
CA GLU A 49 13.75 -11.43 -15.44
C GLU A 49 13.56 -10.24 -14.50
N TRP A 50 12.32 -9.98 -14.07
CA TRP A 50 11.99 -8.89 -13.16
C TRP A 50 12.43 -9.16 -11.71
N ASP A 51 12.68 -10.42 -11.34
CA ASP A 51 13.15 -10.85 -10.02
C ASP A 51 14.55 -11.50 -10.07
N LYS A 52 15.32 -11.25 -11.14
CA LYS A 52 16.71 -11.74 -11.25
C LYS A 52 17.60 -11.30 -10.07
N HIS A 53 17.20 -10.26 -9.36
CA HIS A 53 17.88 -9.73 -8.19
C HIS A 53 17.33 -10.28 -6.86
N ARG A 54 16.33 -11.17 -6.90
CA ARG A 54 15.63 -11.73 -5.73
C ARG A 54 15.20 -10.64 -4.76
N THR A 55 14.63 -9.58 -5.33
CA THR A 55 14.25 -8.36 -4.60
C THR A 55 12.92 -8.52 -3.88
N MET A 56 12.14 -9.53 -4.24
CA MET A 56 10.90 -9.84 -3.54
C MET A 56 11.15 -10.62 -2.25
N LEU A 57 10.65 -10.08 -1.14
CA LEU A 57 10.69 -10.72 0.17
C LEU A 57 9.28 -11.07 0.60
N SER A 58 9.12 -12.26 1.18
CA SER A 58 7.84 -12.63 1.79
C SER A 58 7.57 -11.76 3.02
N TYR A 59 6.29 -11.51 3.30
CA TYR A 59 5.89 -10.75 4.49
C TYR A 59 6.47 -11.35 5.78
N ASN A 60 6.50 -12.69 5.87
CA ASN A 60 7.11 -13.40 7.01
C ASN A 60 8.61 -13.15 7.14
N ALA A 61 9.35 -13.07 6.03
CA ALA A 61 10.77 -12.74 6.07
C ALA A 61 10.99 -11.31 6.60
N ILE A 62 10.17 -10.35 6.17
CA ILE A 62 10.25 -8.95 6.63
C ILE A 62 9.88 -8.85 8.12
N LYS A 63 8.77 -9.47 8.52
CA LYS A 63 8.25 -9.43 9.90
C LYS A 63 9.21 -10.09 10.90
N ASN A 64 9.90 -11.14 10.49
CA ASN A 64 10.78 -11.92 11.36
C ASN A 64 12.28 -11.59 11.21
N ASN A 65 12.64 -10.51 10.49
CA ASN A 65 14.05 -10.13 10.28
C ASN A 65 14.82 -9.80 11.59
N GLY A 66 14.10 -9.55 12.69
CA GLY A 66 14.69 -9.44 14.03
C GLY A 66 15.52 -8.17 14.31
N GLU A 67 15.96 -7.44 13.28
CA GLU A 67 16.75 -6.22 13.44
C GLU A 67 15.91 -5.03 13.93
N TYR A 68 14.69 -4.86 13.39
CA TYR A 68 13.79 -3.77 13.76
C TYR A 68 12.33 -4.23 13.64
N PRO A 69 11.43 -3.80 14.55
CA PRO A 69 10.01 -4.09 14.42
C PRO A 69 9.47 -3.39 13.17
N LEU A 70 8.68 -4.11 12.37
CA LEU A 70 7.99 -3.53 11.22
C LEU A 70 6.97 -2.49 11.71
N THR A 71 7.15 -1.24 11.29
CA THR A 71 6.20 -0.14 11.58
C THR A 71 5.89 0.63 10.32
N ILE A 72 4.68 1.21 10.24
CA ILE A 72 4.23 1.97 9.06
C ILE A 72 4.31 3.48 9.34
N TYR A 73 3.79 3.94 10.49
CA TYR A 73 3.63 5.37 10.78
C TYR A 73 4.45 5.88 11.98
N LYS A 74 5.15 5.01 12.70
CA LYS A 74 5.88 5.41 13.92
C LYS A 74 7.14 6.21 13.60
N ASP A 75 7.77 5.91 12.47
CA ASP A 75 9.00 6.56 12.01
C ASP A 75 9.09 6.51 10.49
N SER A 76 8.18 7.22 9.81
CA SER A 76 8.15 7.29 8.35
C SER A 76 9.26 8.18 7.77
N TRP A 77 10.32 8.48 8.53
CA TRP A 77 11.38 9.36 8.04
C TRP A 77 12.08 8.71 6.83
N PRO A 78 12.11 9.39 5.67
CA PRO A 78 12.78 8.88 4.48
C PRO A 78 14.25 8.47 4.62
N PHE A 79 14.93 8.92 5.68
CA PHE A 79 16.35 8.63 5.91
C PHE A 79 16.60 7.14 6.12
N HIS A 80 15.58 6.37 6.52
CA HIS A 80 15.65 4.93 6.66
C HIS A 80 15.50 4.18 5.34
N ALA A 81 15.03 4.83 4.28
CA ALA A 81 14.90 4.22 2.96
C ALA A 81 16.20 4.42 2.15
N LYS A 82 16.65 3.38 1.44
CA LYS A 82 17.78 3.44 0.52
C LYS A 82 17.39 2.78 -0.80
N GLN A 83 17.86 3.35 -1.91
CA GLN A 83 17.62 2.78 -3.23
C GLN A 83 18.24 1.39 -3.31
N GLY A 84 17.47 0.43 -3.82
CA GLY A 84 17.96 -0.90 -4.15
C GLY A 84 18.75 -0.92 -5.46
N HIS A 85 19.06 -2.11 -5.97
CA HIS A 85 19.85 -2.29 -7.19
C HIS A 85 19.03 -2.16 -8.49
N LEU A 86 17.74 -1.81 -8.39
CA LEU A 86 16.81 -1.78 -9.53
C LEU A 86 16.92 -0.52 -10.40
N GLY A 87 17.70 0.48 -10.01
CA GLY A 87 17.88 1.70 -10.82
C GLY A 87 16.63 2.60 -10.88
N ASP A 88 15.67 2.38 -10.00
CA ASP A 88 14.39 3.07 -9.86
C ASP A 88 14.47 4.37 -9.02
N CYS A 89 15.55 5.14 -9.21
CA CYS A 89 15.75 6.38 -8.45
C CYS A 89 14.60 7.37 -8.63
N TRP A 90 13.96 7.34 -9.80
CA TRP A 90 12.79 8.10 -10.17
C TRP A 90 11.53 7.73 -9.36
N LEU A 91 11.49 6.53 -8.77
CA LEU A 91 10.39 6.04 -7.92
C LEU A 91 10.67 6.28 -6.44
N ILE A 92 11.89 5.97 -5.96
CA ILE A 92 12.20 6.15 -4.53
C ILE A 92 12.21 7.62 -4.12
N ALA A 93 12.67 8.54 -4.98
CA ALA A 93 12.70 9.97 -4.68
C ALA A 93 11.30 10.57 -4.37
N PRO A 94 10.24 10.34 -5.17
CA PRO A 94 8.90 10.79 -4.82
C PRO A 94 8.34 10.06 -3.59
N LEU A 95 8.59 8.76 -3.40
CA LEU A 95 8.16 8.04 -2.19
C LEU A 95 8.77 8.63 -0.92
N MET A 96 10.07 8.94 -0.95
CA MET A 96 10.75 9.67 0.12
C MET A 96 10.12 11.05 0.34
N THR A 97 9.74 11.76 -0.72
CA THR A 97 9.09 13.07 -0.59
C THR A 97 7.72 12.95 0.10
N ILE A 98 6.93 11.94 -0.28
CA ILE A 98 5.62 11.63 0.30
C ILE A 98 5.75 11.25 1.77
N ALA A 99 6.74 10.43 2.15
CA ALA A 99 6.92 9.97 3.52
C ALA A 99 7.27 11.10 4.53
N ARG A 100 7.72 12.27 4.04
CA ARG A 100 7.86 13.51 4.85
C ARG A 100 6.53 14.18 5.18
N ARG A 101 5.43 13.75 4.55
CA ARG A 101 4.09 14.31 4.67
C ARG A 101 3.18 13.22 5.22
N GLN A 102 3.21 13.01 6.54
CA GLN A 102 2.44 11.93 7.20
C GLN A 102 0.97 11.88 6.77
N LYS A 103 0.27 13.02 6.70
CA LYS A 103 -1.13 13.05 6.22
C LYS A 103 -1.32 12.53 4.79
N LEU A 104 -0.37 12.83 3.89
CA LEU A 104 -0.42 12.32 2.52
C LEU A 104 -0.12 10.82 2.48
N LEU A 105 0.81 10.36 3.32
CA LEU A 105 1.09 8.94 3.48
C LEU A 105 -0.11 8.18 4.05
N GLU A 106 -0.83 8.75 5.02
CA GLU A 106 -2.07 8.20 5.58
C GLU A 106 -3.22 8.18 4.56
N TRP A 107 -3.20 9.06 3.55
CA TRP A 107 -4.16 8.98 2.45
C TRP A 107 -3.81 7.87 1.44
N ILE A 108 -2.52 7.64 1.19
CA ILE A 108 -2.08 6.59 0.27
C ILE A 108 -2.15 5.21 0.93
N ILE A 109 -1.80 5.12 2.21
CA ILE A 109 -1.85 3.91 3.02
C ILE A 109 -2.66 4.25 4.26
N PRO A 110 -3.98 4.00 4.27
CA PRO A 110 -4.84 4.29 5.42
C PRO A 110 -4.45 3.49 6.67
N PRO A 111 -4.37 4.13 7.84
CA PRO A 111 -4.13 3.44 9.10
C PRO A 111 -5.19 2.37 9.36
N ASN A 112 -4.74 1.17 9.73
CA ASN A 112 -5.60 0.03 9.99
C ASN A 112 -4.96 -0.96 10.97
N ASP A 113 -5.72 -1.94 11.43
CA ASP A 113 -5.31 -2.96 12.40
C ASP A 113 -4.95 -4.33 11.77
N TYR A 114 -5.18 -4.50 10.46
CA TYR A 114 -4.99 -5.77 9.76
C TYR A 114 -3.66 -5.87 9.02
N SER A 115 -3.03 -4.77 8.60
CA SER A 115 -1.82 -4.78 7.77
C SER A 115 -0.65 -5.49 8.42
N LEU A 116 -0.32 -5.15 9.66
CA LEU A 116 0.77 -5.81 10.39
C LEU A 116 0.40 -7.19 10.97
N LYS A 117 -0.90 -7.50 11.00
CA LYS A 117 -1.41 -8.77 11.49
C LYS A 117 -1.38 -9.83 10.39
N HIS A 118 -1.99 -9.52 9.26
CA HIS A 118 -2.26 -10.44 8.15
C HIS A 118 -1.37 -10.20 6.92
N GLY A 119 -0.53 -9.16 6.91
CA GLY A 119 0.34 -8.86 5.77
C GLY A 119 -0.37 -8.24 4.56
N ILE A 120 -1.60 -7.72 4.74
CA ILE A 120 -2.41 -7.09 3.68
C ILE A 120 -2.29 -5.57 3.78
N PHE A 121 -1.83 -4.91 2.73
CA PHE A 121 -1.71 -3.45 2.70
C PHE A 121 -2.67 -2.87 1.68
N LEU A 122 -3.59 -2.03 2.15
CA LEU A 122 -4.42 -1.21 1.27
C LEU A 122 -3.58 -0.02 0.79
N ILE A 123 -3.38 0.07 -0.52
CA ILE A 123 -2.70 1.19 -1.16
C ILE A 123 -3.69 1.89 -2.09
N ILE A 124 -3.95 3.17 -1.84
CA ILE A 124 -4.79 4.02 -2.67
C ILE A 124 -3.88 4.71 -3.67
N LEU A 125 -3.98 4.26 -4.93
CA LEU A 125 -3.28 4.88 -6.04
C LEU A 125 -4.24 5.79 -6.79
N GLN A 126 -3.86 7.04 -6.97
CA GLN A 126 -4.56 7.94 -7.87
C GLN A 126 -4.08 7.71 -9.30
N TRP A 127 -4.90 7.04 -10.11
CA TRP A 127 -4.63 6.84 -11.53
C TRP A 127 -5.47 7.80 -12.37
N ARG A 128 -4.79 8.63 -13.17
CA ARG A 128 -5.34 9.54 -14.19
C ARG A 128 -6.35 10.59 -13.67
N MET A 129 -5.90 11.84 -13.57
CA MET A 129 -6.79 13.02 -13.58
C MET A 129 -7.39 13.16 -14.99
N GLU A 130 -8.44 12.40 -15.32
CA GLU A 130 -9.16 12.57 -16.59
C GLU A 130 -10.09 13.78 -16.53
N TYR A 131 -9.69 14.88 -17.18
CA TYR A 131 -10.65 15.74 -17.88
C TYR A 131 -10.57 15.38 -19.37
N GLY A 132 -11.42 14.44 -19.82
CA GLY A 132 -11.63 14.18 -21.24
C GLY A 132 -11.60 12.70 -21.62
N SER A 133 -12.74 12.23 -22.13
CA SER A 133 -12.95 10.92 -22.74
C SER A 133 -11.94 10.68 -23.86
N CYS A 134 -11.06 9.69 -23.73
CA CYS A 134 -10.30 9.12 -24.86
C CYS A 134 -9.95 7.66 -24.55
N GLY A 135 -10.36 6.79 -25.47
CA GLY A 135 -10.34 5.34 -25.37
C GLY A 135 -8.97 4.71 -25.18
N TRP A 136 -9.02 3.54 -24.54
CA TRP A 136 -8.06 2.44 -24.70
C TRP A 136 -7.95 2.02 -26.19
N PRO A 137 -6.88 1.33 -26.65
CA PRO A 137 -6.05 0.42 -25.87
C PRO A 137 -4.52 0.54 -26.10
N PHE A 138 -3.74 0.01 -25.16
CA PHE A 138 -2.45 -0.57 -25.50
C PHE A 138 -2.38 -1.99 -24.95
N SER A 139 -2.13 -2.91 -25.87
CA SER A 139 -1.63 -4.26 -25.62
C SER A 139 -0.12 -4.20 -25.39
N LEU A 140 0.37 -5.04 -24.49
CA LEU A 140 1.70 -5.64 -24.57
C LEU A 140 1.51 -7.16 -24.54
#